data_AF-A0A2A5E226-F1
#
_entry.id   AF-A0A2A5E226-F1
#
_cell.length_a   1.000
_cell.length_b   1.000
_cell.length_c   1.000
_cell.angle_alpha   90.00
_cell.angle_beta   90.00
_cell.angle_gamma   90.00
#
_symmetry.space_group_name_H-M   'P 1'
#
loop_
_entity.id
_entity.type
_entity.pdbx_description
1 polymer ?
#
loop_
_entity_poly.entity_id
_entity_poly.type
_entity_poly.pdbx_seq_one_letter_code
_entity_poly.pdbx_strand_id
1 'polypeptide(L)'
;MAKSTFYCSHCGKGNVVDSPINGQKFNCLNCRQTNTIDIIVDNVQRVKEMSKRQPVAHNTNQLANIHRKKTLLDKNIDLLEKIEEMESDSQHLKSEYLEMTKQISVPSNSGGISEEQFDELKKSLDVIGTVKEELESFQGLKDQVEKITSLVEIVNELKSNQKNLSKESSSSQHVMNNIAGDVQSLRKSVEGLISSVNNISTQTVAIATDSSPSPLVPQNTTQILVTDEEEQKSEKSVISQPKRKSRSFKAVSDKLKSLKL
;
A
#
# COMPACT_ATOMS: atom_id res chain seq x y z
N MET A 1 -49.28 -24.47 -17.44
CA MET A 1 -49.97 -23.69 -16.38
C MET A 1 -48.91 -22.97 -15.56
N ALA A 2 -49.02 -21.65 -15.39
CA ALA A 2 -48.04 -20.87 -14.63
C ALA A 2 -48.24 -21.13 -13.13
N LYS A 3 -47.19 -21.61 -12.45
CA LYS A 3 -47.16 -21.73 -10.99
C LYS A 3 -46.49 -20.49 -10.43
N SER A 4 -47.06 -19.92 -9.37
CA SER A 4 -46.44 -18.77 -8.69
C SER A 4 -46.39 -19.01 -7.20
N THR A 5 -45.28 -18.59 -6.59
CA THR A 5 -45.03 -18.76 -5.16
C THR A 5 -45.43 -17.48 -4.43
N PHE A 6 -46.37 -17.59 -3.49
CA PHE A 6 -46.80 -16.50 -2.62
C PHE A 6 -46.38 -16.75 -1.18
N TYR A 7 -45.89 -15.71 -0.51
CA TYR A 7 -45.50 -15.80 0.89
C TYR A 7 -46.69 -15.45 1.79
N CYS A 8 -46.94 -16.29 2.79
CA CYS A 8 -47.98 -16.02 3.79
C CYS A 8 -47.57 -14.82 4.66
N SER A 9 -48.45 -13.84 4.81
CA SER A 9 -48.18 -12.63 5.63
C SER A 9 -48.04 -12.94 7.13
N HIS A 10 -48.63 -14.03 7.60
CA HIS A 10 -48.56 -14.43 9.01
C HIS A 10 -47.31 -15.20 9.39
N CYS A 11 -46.75 -16.04 8.49
CA CYS A 11 -45.61 -16.90 8.84
C CYS A 11 -44.39 -16.75 7.92
N GLY A 12 -44.48 -15.92 6.88
CA GLY A 12 -43.38 -15.67 5.93
C GLY A 12 -43.00 -16.87 5.05
N LYS A 13 -43.72 -18.00 5.11
CA LYS A 13 -43.42 -19.19 4.31
C LYS A 13 -44.09 -19.14 2.94
N GLY A 14 -43.35 -19.60 1.93
CA GLY A 14 -43.83 -19.69 0.55
C GLY A 14 -44.85 -20.81 0.38
N ASN A 15 -45.94 -20.52 -0.33
CA ASN A 15 -46.96 -21.47 -0.77
C ASN A 15 -47.04 -21.37 -2.30
N VAL A 16 -47.02 -22.50 -2.98
CA VAL A 16 -47.17 -22.54 -4.44
C VAL A 16 -48.65 -22.62 -4.77
N VAL A 17 -49.13 -21.67 -5.57
CA VAL A 17 -50.52 -21.63 -6.04
C VAL A 17 -50.52 -21.82 -7.56
N ASP A 18 -51.31 -22.80 -8.03
CA ASP A 18 -51.51 -23.05 -9.45
C ASP A 18 -52.54 -22.04 -9.98
N SER A 19 -52.15 -21.23 -10.98
CA SER A 19 -53.01 -20.21 -11.62
C SER A 19 -53.60 -19.17 -10.66
N PRO A 20 -52.77 -18.33 -10.01
CA PRO A 20 -53.25 -17.34 -9.03
C PRO A 20 -54.10 -16.25 -9.68
N ILE A 21 -55.23 -15.92 -9.03
CA ILE A 21 -56.10 -14.80 -9.39
C ILE A 21 -55.96 -13.70 -8.32
N ASN A 22 -55.91 -12.44 -8.75
CA ASN A 22 -55.89 -11.31 -7.82
C ASN A 22 -57.15 -11.31 -6.93
N GLY A 23 -56.98 -11.14 -5.62
CA GLY A 23 -58.04 -11.25 -4.62
C GLY A 23 -58.41 -12.68 -4.21
N GLN A 24 -57.76 -13.71 -4.78
CA GLN A 24 -58.03 -15.11 -4.42
C GLN A 24 -57.55 -15.40 -2.99
N LYS A 25 -58.43 -16.00 -2.19
CA LYS A 25 -58.09 -16.47 -0.85
C LYS A 25 -57.48 -17.87 -0.91
N PHE A 26 -56.38 -18.09 -0.23
CA PHE A 26 -55.77 -19.41 -0.05
C PHE A 26 -55.43 -19.65 1.42
N ASN A 27 -55.54 -20.89 1.87
CA ASN A 27 -55.12 -21.27 3.21
C ASN A 27 -53.62 -21.61 3.18
N CYS A 28 -52.84 -21.00 4.07
CA CYS A 28 -51.43 -21.34 4.17
C CYS A 28 -51.29 -22.75 4.72
N LEU A 29 -50.54 -23.60 4.03
CA LEU A 29 -50.28 -25.00 4.45
C LEU A 29 -49.53 -25.08 5.79
N ASN A 30 -48.79 -24.03 6.14
CA ASN A 30 -47.94 -24.01 7.34
C ASN A 30 -48.65 -23.49 8.60
N CYS A 31 -49.49 -22.46 8.50
CA CYS A 31 -50.14 -21.85 9.67
C CYS A 31 -51.67 -21.92 9.62
N ARG A 32 -52.25 -22.52 8.57
CA ARG A 32 -53.69 -22.67 8.33
C ARG A 32 -54.50 -21.36 8.28
N GLN A 33 -53.82 -20.22 8.30
CA GLN A 33 -54.45 -18.91 8.14
C GLN A 33 -54.81 -18.66 6.67
N THR A 34 -55.97 -18.04 6.47
CA THR A 34 -56.43 -17.60 5.14
C THR A 34 -55.70 -16.32 4.75
N ASN A 35 -55.03 -16.34 3.60
CA ASN A 35 -54.32 -15.20 3.03
C ASN A 35 -55.00 -14.81 1.72
N THR A 36 -54.94 -13.53 1.37
CA THR A 36 -55.43 -13.02 0.07
C THR A 36 -54.24 -12.77 -0.84
N ILE A 37 -54.33 -13.23 -2.09
CA ILE A 37 -53.34 -12.92 -3.13
C ILE A 37 -53.60 -11.50 -3.61
N ASP A 38 -52.76 -10.55 -3.20
CA ASP A 38 -52.74 -9.22 -3.81
C ASP A 38 -51.65 -9.17 -4.88
N ILE A 39 -52.06 -9.32 -6.14
CA ILE A 39 -51.20 -9.06 -7.31
C ILE A 39 -51.14 -7.54 -7.48
N ILE A 40 -50.40 -6.87 -6.60
CA ILE A 40 -50.09 -5.46 -6.79
C ILE A 40 -49.16 -5.38 -8.00
N VAL A 41 -49.66 -4.84 -9.12
CA VAL A 41 -48.87 -4.49 -10.32
C VAL A 41 -48.00 -3.29 -9.97
N ASP A 42 -47.00 -3.53 -9.12
CA ASP A 42 -46.04 -2.54 -8.62
C ASP A 42 -44.65 -2.75 -9.23
N ASN A 43 -44.61 -3.38 -10.40
CA ASN A 43 -43.36 -3.80 -11.02
C ASN A 43 -42.52 -2.62 -11.53
N VAL A 44 -43.10 -1.44 -11.76
CA VAL A 44 -42.33 -0.27 -12.23
C VAL A 44 -41.68 0.49 -11.07
N GLN A 45 -42.41 0.70 -9.96
CA GLN A 45 -41.90 1.44 -8.81
C GLN A 45 -40.87 0.62 -8.02
N ARG A 46 -41.14 -0.68 -7.83
CA ARG A 46 -40.26 -1.61 -7.09
C ARG A 46 -38.96 -1.90 -7.86
N VAL A 47 -39.00 -1.99 -9.20
CA VAL A 47 -37.78 -2.07 -10.03
C VAL A 47 -37.00 -0.76 -10.01
N LYS A 48 -37.67 0.41 -10.02
CA LYS A 48 -37.01 1.71 -9.86
C LYS A 48 -36.32 1.87 -8.50
N GLU A 49 -36.93 1.36 -7.43
CA GLU A 49 -36.35 1.41 -6.07
C GLU A 49 -35.25 0.35 -5.88
N MET A 50 -35.39 -0.86 -6.43
CA MET A 50 -34.32 -1.87 -6.41
C MET A 50 -33.12 -1.48 -7.29
N SER A 51 -33.36 -0.80 -8.42
CA SER A 51 -32.28 -0.22 -9.25
C SER A 51 -31.53 0.91 -8.55
N LYS A 52 -32.14 1.58 -7.55
CA LYS A 52 -31.48 2.60 -6.71
C LYS A 52 -30.83 2.04 -5.45
N ARG A 53 -31.13 0.79 -5.06
CA ARG A 53 -30.65 0.15 -3.82
C ARG A 53 -29.74 -1.06 -4.04
N GLN A 54 -29.39 -1.42 -5.28
CA GLN A 54 -28.32 -2.38 -5.53
C GLN A 54 -26.94 -1.71 -5.38
N PRO A 55 -26.04 -2.26 -4.54
CA PRO A 55 -24.75 -1.65 -4.30
C PRO A 55 -23.87 -1.87 -5.53
N VAL A 56 -23.59 -0.78 -6.25
CA VAL A 56 -22.52 -0.70 -7.26
C VAL A 56 -21.19 -1.27 -6.71
N ALA A 57 -20.99 -1.24 -5.39
CA ALA A 57 -19.85 -1.82 -4.68
C ALA A 57 -19.70 -3.35 -4.79
N HIS A 58 -20.78 -4.12 -4.97
CA HIS A 58 -20.66 -5.59 -5.05
C HIS A 58 -20.19 -6.05 -6.45
N ASN A 59 -20.59 -5.33 -7.50
CA ASN A 59 -20.13 -5.59 -8.86
C ASN A 59 -18.69 -5.11 -9.10
N THR A 60 -18.28 -3.98 -8.51
CA THR A 60 -16.88 -3.51 -8.62
C THR A 60 -15.90 -4.45 -7.89
N ASN A 61 -16.28 -5.00 -6.74
CA ASN A 61 -15.47 -5.99 -6.03
C ASN A 61 -15.36 -7.32 -6.78
N GLN A 62 -16.45 -7.79 -7.41
CA GLN A 62 -16.39 -8.98 -8.25
C GLN A 62 -15.51 -8.76 -9.49
N LEU A 63 -15.65 -7.61 -10.16
CA LEU A 63 -14.83 -7.26 -11.32
C LEU A 63 -13.34 -7.15 -10.95
N ALA A 64 -13.03 -6.52 -9.82
CA ALA A 64 -11.66 -6.46 -9.31
C ALA A 64 -11.07 -7.84 -8.99
N ASN A 65 -11.89 -8.75 -8.43
CA ASN A 65 -11.48 -10.13 -8.17
C ASN A 65 -11.23 -10.90 -9.47
N ILE A 66 -12.10 -10.73 -10.48
CA ILE A 66 -11.93 -11.31 -11.82
C ILE A 66 -10.63 -10.80 -12.47
N HIS A 67 -10.36 -9.50 -12.43
CA HIS A 67 -9.11 -8.95 -12.95
C HIS A 67 -7.88 -9.51 -12.24
N ARG A 68 -7.90 -9.63 -10.91
CA ARG A 68 -6.81 -10.26 -10.16
C ARG A 68 -6.60 -11.72 -10.55
N LYS A 69 -7.69 -12.49 -10.66
CA LYS A 69 -7.64 -13.90 -11.10
C LYS A 69 -7.10 -14.02 -12.52
N LYS A 70 -7.50 -13.13 -13.42
CA LYS A 70 -6.97 -13.08 -14.79
C LYS A 70 -5.46 -12.83 -14.79
N THR A 71 -4.98 -11.82 -14.07
CA THR A 71 -3.54 -11.54 -13.98
C THR A 71 -2.74 -12.70 -13.39
N LEU A 72 -3.30 -13.44 -12.43
CA LEU A 72 -2.65 -14.65 -11.90
C LEU A 72 -2.64 -15.78 -12.93
N LEU A 73 -3.71 -15.95 -13.70
CA LEU A 73 -3.77 -16.92 -14.79
C LEU A 73 -2.77 -16.59 -15.89
N ASP A 74 -2.69 -15.33 -16.32
CA ASP A 74 -1.73 -14.89 -17.34
C ASP A 74 -0.29 -15.21 -16.90
N LYS A 75 0.07 -14.92 -15.63
CA LYS A 75 1.38 -15.30 -15.08
C LYS A 75 1.61 -16.81 -15.03
N ASN A 76 0.58 -17.58 -14.73
CA ASN A 76 0.68 -19.04 -14.71
C ASN A 76 0.90 -19.60 -16.13
N ILE A 77 0.28 -18.98 -17.15
CA ILE A 77 0.51 -19.33 -18.56
C ILE A 77 1.97 -19.04 -18.93
N ASP A 78 2.48 -17.84 -18.63
CA ASP A 78 3.88 -17.47 -18.90
C ASP A 78 4.87 -18.45 -18.22
N LEU A 79 4.55 -18.89 -16.99
CA LEU A 79 5.37 -19.86 -16.26
C LEU A 79 5.33 -21.26 -16.90
N LEU A 80 4.16 -21.69 -17.40
CA LEU A 80 4.03 -22.97 -18.09
C LEU A 80 4.81 -22.97 -19.42
N GLU A 81 4.72 -21.90 -20.20
CA GLU A 81 5.51 -21.74 -21.44
C GLU A 81 7.02 -21.82 -21.16
N LYS A 82 7.48 -21.18 -20.07
CA LYS A 82 8.88 -21.27 -19.65
C LYS A 82 9.30 -22.66 -19.20
N ILE A 83 8.41 -23.42 -18.56
CA ILE A 83 8.68 -24.81 -18.19
C ILE A 83 8.83 -25.67 -19.43
N GLU A 84 7.94 -25.51 -20.43
CA GLU A 84 8.02 -26.23 -21.70
C GLU A 84 9.33 -25.91 -22.46
N GLU A 85 9.76 -24.64 -22.45
CA GLU A 85 11.05 -24.23 -23.03
C GLU A 85 12.23 -24.92 -22.33
N MET A 86 12.26 -24.90 -20.99
CA MET A 86 13.32 -25.58 -20.22
C MET A 86 13.31 -27.10 -20.41
N GLU A 87 12.14 -27.72 -20.57
CA GLU A 87 12.04 -29.17 -20.86
C GLU A 87 12.57 -29.49 -22.25
N SER A 88 12.28 -28.66 -23.24
CA SER A 88 12.84 -28.76 -24.59
C SER A 88 14.37 -28.65 -24.58
N ASP A 89 14.91 -27.64 -23.89
CA ASP A 89 16.36 -27.44 -23.75
C ASP A 89 17.02 -28.61 -23.01
N SER A 90 16.37 -29.14 -21.98
CA SER A 90 16.85 -30.31 -21.25
C SER A 90 16.90 -31.56 -22.14
N GLN A 91 15.89 -31.77 -22.98
CA GLN A 91 15.87 -32.87 -23.95
C GLN A 91 16.97 -32.71 -25.00
N HIS A 92 17.18 -31.49 -25.51
CA HIS A 92 18.25 -31.19 -26.45
C HIS A 92 19.62 -31.51 -25.83
N LEU A 93 19.90 -31.00 -24.63
CA LEU A 93 21.16 -31.23 -23.92
C LEU A 93 21.39 -32.72 -23.63
N LYS A 94 20.33 -33.46 -23.28
CA LYS A 94 20.40 -34.91 -23.09
C LYS A 94 20.75 -35.65 -24.39
N SER A 95 20.22 -35.19 -25.53
CA SER A 95 20.53 -35.77 -26.84
C SER A 95 21.99 -35.50 -27.24
N GLU A 96 22.47 -34.28 -27.02
CA GLU A 96 23.86 -33.88 -27.26
C GLU A 96 24.84 -34.68 -26.38
N TYR A 97 24.52 -34.86 -25.10
CA TYR A 97 25.32 -35.69 -24.18
C TYR A 97 25.36 -37.16 -24.61
N LEU A 98 24.24 -37.70 -25.10
CA LEU A 98 24.18 -39.07 -25.61
C LEU A 98 25.02 -39.22 -26.88
N GLU A 99 25.06 -38.20 -27.75
CA GLU A 99 25.87 -38.17 -28.95
C GLU A 99 27.37 -38.09 -28.63
N MET A 100 27.78 -37.21 -27.72
CA MET A 100 29.15 -37.18 -27.22
C MET A 100 29.57 -38.51 -26.60
N THR A 101 28.69 -39.14 -25.82
CA THR A 101 28.99 -40.45 -25.20
C THR A 101 29.16 -41.55 -26.25
N LYS A 102 28.40 -41.53 -27.35
CA LYS A 102 28.58 -42.46 -28.47
C LYS A 102 29.89 -42.22 -29.23
N GLN A 103 30.34 -40.97 -29.33
CA GLN A 103 31.66 -40.67 -29.92
C GLN A 103 32.81 -41.14 -29.01
N ILE A 104 32.59 -41.22 -27.70
CA ILE A 104 33.56 -41.71 -26.71
C ILE A 104 33.54 -43.25 -26.57
N SER A 105 32.51 -43.95 -27.08
CA SER A 105 32.49 -45.42 -27.06
C SER A 105 33.52 -45.99 -28.05
N VAL A 106 34.72 -46.28 -27.52
CA VAL A 106 35.83 -46.92 -28.22
C VAL A 106 35.39 -48.31 -28.72
N PRO A 107 35.63 -48.68 -29.99
CA PRO A 107 35.44 -50.05 -30.41
C PRO A 107 36.37 -50.94 -29.58
N SER A 108 35.82 -51.91 -28.87
CA SER A 108 36.58 -53.01 -28.24
C SER A 108 37.23 -53.84 -29.35
N ASN A 109 38.36 -53.36 -29.86
CA ASN A 109 39.32 -54.15 -30.60
C ASN A 109 40.71 -53.77 -30.09
N SER A 110 41.30 -54.71 -29.39
CA SER A 110 42.60 -54.65 -28.76
C SER A 110 43.72 -54.40 -29.77
N GLY A 111 44.12 -53.14 -29.91
CA GLY A 111 45.42 -52.71 -30.38
C GLY A 111 45.86 -51.59 -29.44
N GLY A 112 47.06 -51.69 -28.87
CA GLY A 112 47.56 -50.74 -27.88
C GLY A 112 47.41 -49.29 -28.34
N ILE A 113 47.00 -48.42 -27.42
CA ILE A 113 46.87 -46.97 -27.62
C ILE A 113 48.24 -46.46 -28.08
N SER A 114 48.30 -45.81 -29.24
CA SER A 114 49.56 -45.22 -29.71
C SER A 114 49.99 -44.08 -28.78
N GLU A 115 51.28 -43.77 -28.73
CA GLU A 115 51.83 -42.70 -27.90
C GLU A 115 51.15 -41.34 -28.21
N GLU A 116 50.79 -41.11 -29.48
CA GLU A 116 50.02 -39.95 -29.95
C GLU A 116 48.60 -39.91 -29.36
N GLN A 117 47.89 -41.05 -29.31
CA GLN A 117 46.56 -41.12 -28.71
C GLN A 117 46.61 -40.93 -27.18
N PHE A 118 47.69 -41.35 -26.53
CA PHE A 118 47.88 -41.13 -25.10
C PHE A 118 48.13 -39.65 -24.78
N ASP A 119 48.92 -38.96 -25.60
CA ASP A 119 49.14 -37.52 -25.49
C ASP A 119 47.87 -36.70 -25.76
N GLU A 120 47.04 -37.15 -26.70
CA GLU A 120 45.76 -36.52 -26.99
C GLU A 120 44.75 -36.71 -25.85
N LEU A 121 44.75 -37.88 -25.20
CA LEU A 121 44.00 -38.13 -23.97
C LEU A 121 44.48 -37.23 -22.83
N LYS A 122 45.79 -37.04 -22.68
CA LYS A 122 46.38 -36.20 -21.64
C LYS A 122 46.01 -34.74 -21.79
N LYS A 123 46.03 -34.21 -23.03
CA LYS A 123 45.53 -32.86 -23.33
C LYS A 123 44.04 -32.72 -23.03
N SER A 124 43.24 -33.73 -23.37
CA SER A 124 41.81 -33.74 -23.07
C SER A 124 41.54 -33.73 -21.56
N LEU A 125 42.37 -34.42 -20.78
CA LEU A 125 42.29 -34.44 -19.32
C LEU A 125 42.62 -33.07 -18.70
N ASP A 126 43.61 -32.36 -19.25
CA ASP A 126 43.96 -31.00 -18.81
C ASP A 126 42.80 -30.02 -19.07
N VAL A 127 42.10 -30.13 -20.21
CA VAL A 127 40.91 -29.31 -20.52
C VAL A 127 39.77 -29.59 -19.55
N ILE A 128 39.57 -30.84 -19.14
CA ILE A 128 38.57 -31.19 -18.11
C ILE A 128 38.96 -30.56 -16.76
N GLY A 129 40.26 -30.48 -16.44
CA GLY A 129 40.76 -29.77 -15.28
C GLY A 129 40.37 -28.29 -15.27
N THR A 130 40.53 -27.60 -16.41
CA THR A 130 40.14 -26.18 -16.53
C THR A 130 38.63 -25.97 -16.41
N VAL A 131 37.82 -26.87 -16.97
CA VAL A 131 36.34 -26.81 -16.87
C VAL A 131 35.88 -26.98 -15.42
N LYS A 132 36.58 -27.79 -14.62
CA LYS A 132 36.28 -27.95 -13.19
C LYS A 132 36.52 -26.64 -12.41
N GLU A 133 37.62 -25.95 -12.67
CA GLU A 133 37.93 -24.67 -12.03
C GLU A 133 36.90 -23.58 -12.38
N GLU A 134 36.47 -23.53 -13.65
CA GLU A 134 35.38 -22.64 -14.07
C GLU A 134 34.06 -22.96 -13.36
N LEU A 135 33.71 -24.25 -13.20
CA LEU A 135 32.52 -24.69 -12.47
C LEU A 135 32.54 -24.27 -10.98
N GLU A 136 33.70 -24.34 -10.33
CA GLU A 136 33.87 -23.84 -8.97
C GLU A 136 33.67 -22.32 -8.88
N SER A 137 34.10 -21.58 -9.92
CA SER A 137 33.84 -20.13 -10.01
C SER A 137 32.35 -19.78 -10.16
N PHE A 138 31.58 -20.60 -10.91
CA PHE A 138 30.13 -20.45 -11.04
C PHE A 138 29.38 -20.67 -9.72
N GLN A 139 29.85 -21.61 -8.89
CA GLN A 139 29.28 -21.82 -7.56
C GLN A 139 29.46 -20.57 -6.68
N GLY A 140 30.61 -19.88 -6.78
CA GLY A 140 30.84 -18.60 -6.10
C GLY A 140 29.89 -17.48 -6.58
N LEU A 141 29.57 -17.45 -7.87
CA LEU A 141 28.59 -16.49 -8.42
C LEU A 141 27.17 -16.77 -7.91
N LYS A 142 26.79 -18.05 -7.78
CA LYS A 142 25.48 -18.44 -7.22
C LYS A 142 25.28 -17.89 -5.79
N ASP A 143 26.29 -18.05 -4.93
CA ASP A 143 26.23 -17.55 -3.55
C ASP A 143 26.14 -16.01 -3.50
N GLN A 144 26.76 -15.31 -4.46
CA GLN A 144 26.63 -13.86 -4.59
C GLN A 144 25.23 -13.43 -5.05
N VAL A 145 24.62 -14.16 -6.00
CA VAL A 145 23.25 -13.90 -6.45
C VAL A 145 22.23 -14.10 -5.34
N GLU A 146 22.42 -15.11 -4.49
CA GLU A 146 21.55 -15.36 -3.34
C GLU A 146 21.63 -14.20 -2.32
N LYS A 147 22.84 -13.72 -2.04
CA LYS A 147 23.04 -12.53 -1.18
C LYS A 147 22.39 -11.28 -1.78
N ILE A 148 22.50 -11.06 -3.09
CA ILE A 148 21.87 -9.93 -3.77
C ILE A 148 20.34 -10.02 -3.67
N THR A 149 19.79 -11.22 -3.82
CA THR A 149 18.34 -11.45 -3.72
C THR A 149 17.82 -11.10 -2.32
N SER A 150 18.51 -11.55 -1.27
CA SER A 150 18.18 -11.17 0.11
C SER A 150 18.26 -9.66 0.35
N LEU A 151 19.30 -8.99 -0.18
CA LEU A 151 19.42 -7.53 -0.08
C LEU A 151 18.26 -6.80 -0.78
N VAL A 152 17.78 -7.30 -1.92
CA VAL A 152 16.64 -6.73 -2.64
C VAL A 152 15.35 -6.84 -1.81
N GLU A 153 15.13 -7.96 -1.14
CA GLU A 153 13.98 -8.13 -0.24
C GLU A 153 14.01 -7.12 0.91
N ILE A 154 15.17 -6.96 1.55
CA ILE A 154 15.38 -5.97 2.63
C ILE A 154 15.10 -4.55 2.12
N VAL A 155 15.59 -4.19 0.94
CA VAL A 155 15.35 -2.86 0.33
C VAL A 155 13.85 -2.63 0.07
N ASN A 156 13.13 -3.66 -0.39
CA ASN A 156 11.69 -3.56 -0.62
C ASN A 156 10.91 -3.34 0.69
N GLU A 157 11.29 -4.03 1.76
CA GLU A 157 10.70 -3.85 3.09
C GLU A 157 10.97 -2.44 3.62
N LEU A 158 12.22 -1.96 3.54
CA LEU A 158 12.59 -0.59 3.94
C LEU A 158 11.79 0.47 3.17
N LYS A 159 11.56 0.27 1.87
CA LYS A 159 10.76 1.18 1.05
C LYS A 159 9.29 1.19 1.47
N SER A 160 8.74 0.04 1.85
CA SER A 160 7.39 -0.05 2.41
C SER A 160 7.29 0.71 3.74
N ASN A 161 8.26 0.51 4.63
CA ASN A 161 8.31 1.18 5.93
C ASN A 161 8.48 2.69 5.78
N GLN A 162 9.31 3.15 4.85
CA GLN A 162 9.44 4.59 4.53
C GLN A 162 8.12 5.21 4.09
N LYS A 163 7.33 4.50 3.27
CA LYS A 163 6.01 4.97 2.83
C LYS A 163 5.02 5.08 3.99
N ASN A 164 5.04 4.12 4.91
CA ASN A 164 4.20 4.16 6.11
C ASN A 164 4.59 5.32 7.03
N LEU A 165 5.88 5.51 7.28
CA LEU A 165 6.40 6.62 8.07
C LEU A 165 6.02 7.98 7.47
N SER A 166 6.08 8.11 6.14
CA SER A 166 5.69 9.35 5.46
C SER A 166 4.19 9.66 5.64
N LYS A 167 3.32 8.65 5.60
CA LYS A 167 1.89 8.83 5.88
C LYS A 167 1.65 9.25 7.33
N GLU A 168 2.31 8.57 8.27
CA GLU A 168 2.18 8.87 9.70
C GLU A 168 2.69 10.29 10.02
N SER A 169 3.79 10.70 9.40
CA SER A 169 4.30 12.07 9.48
C SER A 169 3.30 13.10 8.95
N SER A 170 2.66 12.84 7.79
CA SER A 170 1.63 13.74 7.27
C SER A 170 0.41 13.85 8.19
N SER A 171 -0.03 12.73 8.78
CA SER A 171 -1.11 12.71 9.76
C SER A 171 -0.74 13.51 11.01
N SER A 172 0.48 13.31 11.52
CA SER A 172 0.99 14.06 12.67
C SER A 172 1.08 15.56 12.39
N GLN A 173 1.49 15.95 11.17
CA GLN A 173 1.52 17.35 10.75
C GLN A 173 0.12 17.98 10.74
N HIS A 174 -0.91 17.24 10.29
CA HIS A 174 -2.30 17.71 10.34
C HIS A 174 -2.76 17.94 11.80
N VAL A 175 -2.44 17.02 12.70
CA VAL A 175 -2.75 17.17 14.13
C VAL A 175 -2.05 18.40 14.71
N MET A 176 -0.75 18.60 14.41
CA MET A 176 0.01 19.77 14.86
C MET A 176 -0.58 21.08 14.34
N ASN A 177 -1.04 21.12 13.09
CA ASN A 177 -1.68 22.30 12.52
C ASN A 177 -3.02 22.62 13.21
N ASN A 178 -3.81 21.59 13.55
CA ASN A 178 -5.06 21.77 14.30
C ASN A 178 -4.78 22.32 15.70
N ILE A 179 -3.83 21.72 16.42
CA ILE A 179 -3.41 22.20 17.75
C ILE A 179 -2.93 23.65 17.68
N ALA A 180 -2.13 24.01 16.67
CA ALA A 180 -1.67 25.38 16.50
C ALA A 180 -2.84 26.35 16.29
N GLY A 181 -3.87 25.96 15.53
CA GLY A 181 -5.10 26.74 15.35
C GLY A 181 -5.91 26.89 16.64
N ASP A 182 -6.03 25.82 17.41
CA ASP A 182 -6.74 25.81 18.70
C ASP A 182 -6.01 26.70 19.73
N VAL A 183 -4.68 26.61 19.80
CA VAL A 183 -3.84 27.46 20.67
C VAL A 183 -3.99 28.94 20.29
N GLN A 184 -4.01 29.28 18.99
CA GLN A 184 -4.24 30.66 18.55
C GLN A 184 -5.65 31.16 18.92
N SER A 185 -6.66 30.31 18.79
CA SER A 185 -8.04 30.64 19.14
C SER A 185 -8.21 30.84 20.64
N LEU A 186 -7.57 29.99 21.45
CA LEU A 186 -7.52 30.13 22.90
C LEU A 186 -6.80 31.42 23.29
N ARG A 187 -5.65 31.73 22.67
CA ARG A 187 -4.91 32.97 22.92
C ARG A 187 -5.79 34.20 22.68
N LYS A 188 -6.50 34.26 21.56
CA LYS A 188 -7.44 35.37 21.26
C LYS A 188 -8.55 35.48 22.31
N SER A 189 -9.08 34.35 22.77
CA SER A 189 -10.12 34.32 23.80
C SER A 189 -9.60 34.85 25.14
N VAL A 190 -8.37 34.47 25.53
CA VAL A 190 -7.70 34.97 26.73
C VAL A 190 -7.42 36.47 26.61
N GLU A 191 -6.90 36.94 25.47
CA GLU A 191 -6.67 38.37 25.23
C GLU A 191 -7.99 39.18 25.34
N GLY A 192 -9.09 38.67 24.78
CA GLY A 192 -10.41 39.29 24.90
C GLY A 192 -10.94 39.33 26.34
N LEU A 193 -10.71 38.27 27.13
CA LEU A 193 -11.04 38.24 28.56
C LEU A 193 -10.20 39.28 29.34
N ILE A 194 -8.89 39.37 29.08
CA ILE A 194 -8.01 40.36 29.71
C ILE A 194 -8.52 41.77 29.42
N SER A 195 -8.85 42.09 28.16
CA SER A 195 -9.42 43.39 27.81
C SER A 195 -10.74 43.67 28.54
N SER A 196 -11.61 42.66 28.64
CA SER A 196 -12.90 42.80 29.33
C SER A 196 -12.73 43.04 30.83
N VAL A 197 -11.83 42.31 31.48
CA VAL A 197 -11.50 42.49 32.91
C VAL A 197 -10.91 43.88 33.16
N ASN A 198 -10.01 44.35 32.30
CA ASN A 198 -9.44 45.69 32.42
C ASN A 198 -10.51 46.79 32.27
N ASN A 199 -11.48 46.61 31.39
CA ASN A 199 -12.61 47.53 31.23
C ASN A 199 -13.55 47.56 32.45
N ILE A 200 -13.81 46.39 33.07
CA ILE A 200 -14.60 46.31 34.31
C ILE A 200 -13.86 46.98 35.47
N SER A 201 -12.55 46.75 35.58
CA SER A 201 -11.71 47.38 36.59
C SER A 201 -11.74 48.91 36.48
N THR A 202 -11.62 49.46 35.26
CA THR A 202 -11.69 50.91 35.02
C THR A 202 -13.08 51.50 35.28
N GLN A 203 -14.17 50.79 34.97
CA GLN A 203 -15.53 51.24 35.33
C GLN A 203 -15.79 51.22 36.84
N THR A 204 -15.24 50.25 37.56
CA THR A 204 -15.42 50.14 39.02
C THR A 204 -14.69 51.27 39.76
N VAL A 205 -13.54 51.73 39.26
CA VAL A 205 -12.83 52.90 39.80
C VAL A 205 -13.57 54.20 39.51
N ALA A 206 -14.22 54.33 38.34
CA ALA A 206 -14.98 55.54 37.99
C ALA A 206 -16.27 55.72 38.82
N ILE A 207 -16.91 54.62 39.26
CA ILE A 207 -18.11 54.67 40.12
C ILE A 207 -17.75 55.01 41.58
N ALA A 208 -16.51 54.77 42.01
CA ALA A 208 -16.05 55.08 43.36
C ALA A 208 -15.57 56.54 43.55
N THR A 209 -15.49 57.35 42.48
CA THR A 209 -14.89 58.70 42.53
C THR A 209 -15.86 59.88 42.53
N ASP A 210 -17.18 59.67 42.57
CA ASP A 210 -18.17 60.77 42.59
C ASP A 210 -18.60 61.19 44.01
N SER A 211 -17.71 61.06 45.00
CA SER A 211 -17.90 61.55 46.38
C SER A 211 -16.55 61.98 46.96
N SER A 212 -16.24 63.27 46.87
CA SER A 212 -15.01 63.94 47.33
C SER A 212 -15.02 64.23 48.86
N PRO A 213 -13.92 64.62 49.57
CA PRO A 213 -12.46 64.46 49.37
C PRO A 213 -11.66 63.90 50.61
N SER A 214 -10.55 63.18 50.34
CA SER A 214 -9.26 63.05 51.10
C SER A 214 -9.18 62.67 52.60
N PRO A 215 -8.00 62.26 53.14
CA PRO A 215 -7.02 61.28 52.64
C PRO A 215 -6.59 60.29 53.76
N LEU A 216 -6.60 58.97 53.53
CA LEU A 216 -5.92 58.04 54.44
C LEU A 216 -5.30 56.85 53.69
N VAL A 217 -4.03 56.63 54.00
CA VAL A 217 -3.07 55.62 53.53
C VAL A 217 -3.64 54.19 53.66
N PRO A 218 -3.20 53.21 52.85
CA PRO A 218 -2.25 52.26 53.44
C PRO A 218 -1.07 51.90 52.51
N GLN A 219 0.09 51.76 53.16
CA GLN A 219 1.19 50.93 52.70
C GLN A 219 0.70 49.49 52.50
N ASN A 220 1.07 48.86 51.38
CA ASN A 220 1.83 47.62 51.46
C ASN A 220 2.56 47.36 50.15
N THR A 221 3.85 47.60 50.26
CA THR A 221 4.90 47.26 49.31
C THR A 221 5.01 45.74 49.24
N THR A 222 4.84 45.16 48.06
CA THR A 222 5.64 43.99 47.65
C THR A 222 5.95 44.16 46.19
N GLN A 223 7.21 44.49 45.93
CA GLN A 223 7.80 44.57 44.61
C GLN A 223 7.83 43.17 44.00
N ILE A 224 7.27 43.01 42.80
CA ILE A 224 7.71 41.94 41.91
C ILE A 224 8.53 42.62 40.83
N LEU A 225 9.84 42.45 40.97
CA LEU A 225 10.85 42.84 40.01
C LEU A 225 10.67 41.97 38.76
N VAL A 226 10.27 42.57 37.64
CA VAL A 226 10.50 42.00 36.30
C VAL A 226 11.35 43.00 35.57
N THR A 227 12.65 42.75 35.58
CA THR A 227 13.62 43.41 34.69
C THR A 227 13.53 42.73 33.32
N ASP A 228 13.05 43.47 32.33
CA ASP A 228 13.43 43.24 30.93
C ASP A 228 14.72 44.03 30.67
N GLU A 229 15.81 43.32 30.39
CA GLU A 229 16.96 43.89 29.67
C GLU A 229 17.33 42.95 28.52
N GLU A 230 17.01 43.41 27.31
CA GLU A 230 17.76 43.06 26.12
C GLU A 230 19.15 43.70 26.19
N GLU A 231 20.23 42.95 25.96
CA GLU A 231 21.11 43.20 24.81
C GLU A 231 22.28 42.19 24.72
N GLN A 232 22.29 41.53 23.56
CA GLN A 232 23.41 41.06 22.74
C GLN A 232 24.85 41.13 23.29
N LYS A 233 25.54 39.97 23.32
CA LYS A 233 26.91 39.86 22.79
C LYS A 233 27.34 38.40 22.57
N SER A 234 27.49 38.01 21.31
CA SER A 234 28.59 37.12 20.91
C SER A 234 28.84 37.22 19.40
N GLU A 235 29.98 37.82 19.07
CA GLU A 235 30.57 37.88 17.74
C GLU A 235 31.03 36.50 17.25
N LYS A 236 30.87 36.32 15.93
CA LYS A 236 31.74 35.60 14.98
C LYS A 236 32.25 34.20 15.36
N SER A 237 31.69 33.20 14.67
CA SER A 237 32.55 32.28 13.91
C SER A 237 31.93 32.00 12.54
N VAL A 238 32.70 32.32 11.51
CA VAL A 238 32.47 32.01 10.10
C VAL A 238 32.51 30.50 9.91
N ILE A 239 31.45 29.89 9.38
CA ILE A 239 31.50 28.75 8.44
C ILE A 239 30.32 28.89 7.48
N SER A 240 30.67 28.88 6.21
CA SER A 240 29.87 29.11 5.02
C SER A 240 28.79 28.03 4.79
N GLN A 241 27.56 28.47 4.56
CA GLN A 241 26.54 27.63 3.91
C GLN A 241 26.88 27.45 2.43
N PRO A 242 26.96 26.22 1.89
CA PRO A 242 26.82 26.02 0.46
C PRO A 242 25.33 26.04 0.11
N LYS A 243 24.91 27.09 -0.61
CA LYS A 243 23.64 27.12 -1.36
C LYS A 243 23.59 25.90 -2.30
N ARG A 244 22.90 24.83 -1.92
CA ARG A 244 22.57 23.74 -2.84
C ARG A 244 21.50 24.23 -3.81
N LYS A 245 21.96 24.74 -4.96
CA LYS A 245 21.15 24.88 -6.17
C LYS A 245 20.53 23.51 -6.46
N SER A 246 19.21 23.43 -6.40
CA SER A 246 18.40 22.34 -6.91
C SER A 246 18.71 22.14 -8.39
N ARG A 247 19.62 21.20 -8.71
CA ARG A 247 19.78 20.69 -10.07
C ARG A 247 18.57 19.79 -10.34
N SER A 248 17.70 20.27 -11.23
CA SER A 248 16.56 19.53 -11.73
C SER A 248 17.01 18.19 -12.31
N PHE A 249 16.22 17.13 -12.07
CA PHE A 249 16.42 15.77 -12.57
C PHE A 249 16.55 15.67 -14.11
N LYS A 250 16.28 16.76 -14.84
CA LYS A 250 16.41 16.86 -16.30
C LYS A 250 17.88 16.80 -16.75
N ALA A 251 18.82 17.36 -15.99
CA ALA A 251 20.24 17.39 -16.37
C ALA A 251 20.98 16.04 -16.21
N VAL A 252 20.44 15.12 -15.40
CA VAL A 252 21.01 13.77 -15.24
C VAL A 252 20.48 12.82 -16.32
N SER A 253 19.22 13.02 -16.74
CA SER A 253 18.60 12.23 -17.82
C SER A 253 19.24 12.47 -19.20
N ASP A 254 19.73 13.69 -19.47
CA ASP A 254 20.32 14.01 -20.77
C ASP A 254 21.78 13.51 -20.88
N LYS A 255 22.48 13.30 -19.76
CA LYS A 255 23.85 12.77 -19.72
C LYS A 255 23.92 11.24 -19.88
N LEU A 256 22.84 10.53 -19.57
CA LEU A 256 22.72 9.08 -19.78
C LEU A 256 22.35 8.72 -21.23
N LYS A 257 21.75 9.65 -21.98
CA LYS A 257 21.47 9.47 -23.41
C LYS A 257 22.68 9.69 -24.31
N SER A 258 23.69 10.43 -23.86
CA SER A 258 24.93 10.67 -24.61
C SER A 258 26.01 9.61 -24.41
N LEU A 259 25.77 8.58 -23.58
CA LEU A 259 26.70 7.49 -23.28
C LEU A 259 26.36 6.18 -24.01
N LYS A 260 25.45 6.23 -25.00
CA LYS A 260 25.36 5.17 -26.00
C LYS A 260 26.39 5.42 -27.10
N LEU A 261 27.59 4.90 -26.88
CA LEU A 261 28.57 4.46 -27.89
C LEU A 261 29.39 3.33 -27.25
#